data_AF-A0A3B9WV39-F1
#
_entry.id   AF-A0A3B9WV39-F1
#
_cell.length_a   1.000
_cell.length_b   1.000
_cell.length_c   1.000
_cell.angle_alpha   90.00
_cell.angle_beta   90.00
_cell.angle_gamma   90.00
#
_symmetry.space_group_name_H-M   'P 1'
#
loop_
_entity.id
_entity.type
_entity.pdbx_description
1 polymer ?
#
loop_
_entity_poly.entity_id
_entity_poly.type
_entity_poly.pdbx_seq_one_letter_code
_entity_poly.pdbx_strand_id
1 'polypeptide(L)' 'YVASDEWFDEFVYQVVTDRKYLEKETLSLFEQAPIELEPWDPLGALA' A
#
# COMPACT_ATOMS: atom_id res chain seq x y z
N TYR A 1 -10.54 15.04 12.87
CA TYR A 1 -11.36 14.23 11.96
C TYR A 1 -11.49 12.83 12.55
N VAL A 2 -12.60 12.13 12.26
CA VAL A 2 -12.79 10.71 12.62
C VAL A 2 -13.26 10.02 11.35
N ALA A 3 -12.54 9.00 10.91
CA ALA A 3 -12.92 8.14 9.80
C ALA A 3 -13.55 6.86 10.37
N SER A 4 -14.64 6.39 9.77
CA SER A 4 -15.21 5.08 10.08
C SER A 4 -14.41 3.97 9.40
N ASP A 5 -14.61 2.75 9.88
CA ASP A 5 -14.04 1.53 9.29
C ASP A 5 -14.47 1.38 7.81
N GLU A 6 -15.76 1.51 7.54
CA GLU A 6 -16.31 1.49 6.16
C GLU A 6 -15.70 2.58 5.27
N TRP A 7 -15.38 3.75 5.83
CA TRP A 7 -14.74 4.81 5.06
C TRP A 7 -13.28 4.45 4.75
N PHE A 8 -12.59 3.80 5.68
CA PHE A 8 -11.21 3.36 5.46
C PHE A 8 -11.15 2.36 4.30
N ASP A 9 -12.06 1.39 4.27
CA ASP A 9 -12.11 0.36 3.23
C ASP A 9 -12.33 0.94 1.82
N GLU A 10 -13.16 1.98 1.70
CA GLU A 10 -13.53 2.57 0.41
C GLU A 10 -12.51 3.58 -0.13
N PHE A 11 -11.79 4.28 0.77
CA PHE A 11 -11.03 5.48 0.38
C PHE A 11 -9.53 5.42 0.72
N VAL A 12 -9.06 4.42 1.48
CA VAL A 12 -7.64 4.27 1.82
C VAL A 12 -7.00 3.17 0.99
N TYR A 13 -6.07 3.57 0.11
CA TYR A 13 -5.39 2.66 -0.82
C TYR A 13 -4.02 2.21 -0.34
N GLN A 14 -3.37 2.98 0.54
CA GLN A 14 -1.98 2.73 0.95
C GLN A 14 -1.78 3.07 2.43
N VAL A 15 -0.95 2.27 3.10
CA VAL A 15 -0.51 2.49 4.48
C VAL A 15 0.98 2.20 4.62
N VAL A 16 1.62 2.87 5.57
CA VAL A 16 3.02 2.64 5.91
C VAL A 16 3.10 2.12 7.34
N THR A 17 3.79 1.00 7.52
CA THR A 17 4.04 0.39 8.84
C THR A 17 5.48 -0.08 8.97
N ASP A 18 5.92 -0.33 10.19
CA ASP A 18 7.25 -0.87 10.49
C ASP A 18 7.32 -2.35 10.06
N ARG A 19 8.42 -2.74 9.41
CA ARG A 19 8.65 -4.10 8.91
C ARG A 19 8.52 -5.17 9.99
N LYS A 20 8.79 -4.83 11.26
CA LYS A 20 8.65 -5.77 12.39
C LYS A 20 7.23 -6.30 12.60
N TYR A 21 6.22 -5.63 12.04
CA TYR A 21 4.82 -6.05 12.13
C TYR A 21 4.39 -6.95 10.96
N LEU A 22 5.26 -7.19 9.98
CA LEU A 22 4.96 -8.00 8.81
C LEU A 22 5.47 -9.44 8.99
N GLU A 23 4.72 -10.40 8.46
CA GLU A 23 5.15 -11.79 8.40
C GLU A 23 6.31 -11.95 7.40
N LYS A 24 7.12 -12.99 7.60
CA LYS A 24 8.28 -13.27 6.74
C LYS A 24 7.88 -13.48 5.27
N GLU A 25 6.73 -14.08 5.03
CA GLU A 25 6.20 -14.30 3.68
C GLU A 25 5.92 -12.95 2.98
N THR A 26 5.28 -12.00 3.65
CA THR A 26 5.04 -10.66 3.12
C THR A 26 6.35 -9.91 2.84
N LEU A 27 7.35 -10.04 3.73
CA LEU A 27 8.67 -9.43 3.50
C LEU A 27 9.39 -10.00 2.28
N SER A 28 9.19 -11.28 1.95
CA SER A 28 9.80 -11.90 0.77
C SER A 28 9.26 -11.32 -0.55
N LEU A 29 8.08 -10.70 -0.56
CA LEU A 29 7.53 -10.04 -1.74
C LEU A 29 8.41 -8.88 -2.23
N PHE A 30 9.16 -8.23 -1.33
CA PHE A 30 10.09 -7.15 -1.69
C PHE A 30 11.31 -7.62 -2.50
N GLU A 31 11.57 -8.93 -2.55
CA GLU A 31 12.67 -9.51 -3.32
C GLU A 31 12.27 -9.83 -4.77
N GLN A 32 10.98 -9.75 -5.08
CA GLN A 32 10.45 -9.99 -6.42
C GLN A 32 10.72 -8.80 -7.34
N ALA A 33 10.79 -9.06 -8.64
CA ALA A 33 10.88 -7.98 -9.62
C ALA A 33 9.62 -7.09 -9.53
N PRO A 34 9.77 -5.76 -9.44
CA PRO A 34 8.62 -4.85 -9.37
C PRO A 34 7.86 -4.87 -10.70
N ILE A 35 6.54 -4.67 -10.60
CA ILE A 35 5.70 -4.43 -11.77
C ILE A 35 5.82 -2.95 -12.11
N GLU A 36 6.36 -2.63 -13.28
CA GLU A 36 6.42 -1.26 -13.77
C GLU A 36 5.03 -0.80 -14.18
N LEU A 37 4.60 0.34 -13.64
CA LEU A 37 3.33 0.97 -13.97
C LEU A 37 3.57 2.15 -14.92
N GLU A 38 2.56 2.44 -15.74
CA GLU A 38 2.60 3.59 -16.63
C GLU A 38 2.60 4.91 -15.83
N PRO A 39 3.20 5.99 -16.35
CA PRO A 39 3.29 7.26 -15.61
C PRO A 39 1.95 7.91 -15.22
N TRP A 40 0.86 7.53 -15.88
CA TRP A 40 -0.51 8.03 -15.62
C TRP A 40 -1.34 7.08 -14.76
N ASP A 41 -0.74 6.01 -14.23
CA ASP A 41 -1.45 5.07 -13.37
C ASP A 41 -2.02 5.78 -12.12
N PRO A 42 -3.28 5.54 -11.75
CA PRO A 42 -3.91 6.21 -10.62
C PRO A 42 -3.29 5.87 -9.25
N LEU A 43 -2.46 4.83 -9.15
CA LEU A 43 -1.66 4.50 -7.96
C LEU A 43 -0.34 5.29 -7.88
N GLY A 44 -0.13 6.23 -8.82
CA GLY A 44 1.01 7.13 -8.88
C GLY A 44 0.96 8.26 -7.84
N ALA A 45 1.35 9.47 -8.24
CA ALA A 45 1.67 10.58 -7.34
C ALA A 45 0.63 10.78 -6.21
N LEU A 46 1.02 10.38 -4.99
CA LEU A 46 0.35 10.76 -3.76
C LEU A 46 0.42 12.28 -3.63
N ALA A 47 -0.73 12.93 -3.49
CA ALA A 47 -0.82 14.35 -3.10
C ALA A 47 -0.55 14.52 -1.61
#